data_AF-A0A7C1AYT3-F1
#
_entry.id   AF-A0A7C1AYT3-F1
#
_cell.length_a   1.000
_cell.length_b   1.000
_cell.length_c   1.000
_cell.angle_alpha   90.00
_cell.angle_beta   90.00
_cell.angle_gamma   90.00
#
_symmetry.space_group_name_H-M   'P 1'
#
loop_
_entity.id
_entity.type
_entity.pdbx_description
1 polymer ?
#
loop_
_entity_poly.entity_id
_entity_poly.type
_entity_poly.pdbx_seq_one_letter_code
_entity_poly.pdbx_strand_id
1 'polypeptide(L)' 'MKVILASRNPDKLRELQALLGIPGLQLLPVSAFQVPEVEEDGDTFEANAVKKARITAKSTGHWALADDSGLEVYALD' A
#
# COMPACT_ATOMS: atom_id res chain seq x y z
N MET A 1 -9.16 8.71 -12.45
CA MET A 1 -8.15 7.63 -12.39
C MET A 1 -8.39 6.80 -11.14
N LYS A 2 -8.34 5.46 -11.24
CA LYS A 2 -8.49 4.55 -10.10
C LYS A 2 -7.14 3.91 -9.80
N VAL A 3 -6.73 3.96 -8.54
CA VAL A 3 -5.49 3.33 -8.05
C VAL A 3 -5.86 2.50 -6.83
N ILE A 4 -5.33 1.27 -6.75
CA ILE A 4 -5.56 0.41 -5.59
C ILE A 4 -4.53 0.76 -4.53
N LEU A 5 -4.98 1.03 -3.31
CA LEU A 5 -4.11 1.09 -2.16
C LEU A 5 -3.86 -0.34 -1.65
N ALA A 6 -2.64 -0.81 -1.82
CA ALA A 6 -2.12 -2.11 -1.38
C ALA A 6 -1.92 -2.18 0.15
N SER A 7 -2.91 -1.71 0.90
CA SER A 7 -2.97 -1.80 2.35
C SER A 7 -4.38 -2.22 2.76
N ARG A 8 -4.44 -3.13 3.75
CA ARG A 8 -5.71 -3.53 4.38
C ARG A 8 -6.09 -2.64 5.57
N ASN A 9 -5.29 -1.62 5.89
CA ASN A 9 -5.60 -0.67 6.95
C ASN A 9 -6.60 0.40 6.44
N PRO A 10 -7.83 0.45 6.98
CA PRO A 10 -8.83 1.43 6.56
C PRO A 10 -8.46 2.88 6.92
N ASP A 11 -7.63 3.09 7.94
CA ASP A 11 -7.19 4.41 8.38
C ASP A 11 -6.20 4.98 7.37
N LYS A 12 -5.25 4.16 6.89
CA LYS A 12 -4.32 4.53 5.81
C LYS A 12 -5.06 4.94 4.53
N LEU A 13 -6.16 4.26 4.19
CA LEU A 13 -6.96 4.65 3.02
C LEU A 13 -7.53 6.06 3.18
N ARG A 14 -8.11 6.36 4.35
CA ARG A 14 -8.69 7.68 4.63
C ARG A 14 -7.62 8.77 4.63
N GLU A 15 -6.51 8.53 5.31
CA GLU A 15 -5.38 9.46 5.40
C GLU A 15 -4.75 9.75 4.04
N LEU A 16 -4.42 8.71 3.25
CA LEU A 16 -3.78 8.89 1.94
C LEU A 16 -4.73 9.50 0.90
N GLN A 17 -6.01 9.16 0.94
CA GLN A 17 -7.00 9.79 0.06
C GLN A 17 -7.10 11.30 0.32
N ALA A 18 -7.07 11.70 1.60
CA ALA A 18 -7.08 13.10 1.99
C ALA A 18 -5.76 13.81 1.66
N LEU A 19 -4.63 13.17 1.96
CA LEU A 19 -3.28 13.71 1.75
C LEU A 19 -2.97 13.97 0.28
N LEU A 20 -3.32 13.03 -0.60
CA LEU A 20 -3.05 13.19 -2.03
C LEU A 20 -3.88 14.32 -2.63
N GLY A 21 -5.16 14.44 -2.24
CA GLY A 21 -6.02 15.56 -2.66
C GLY A 21 -6.16 15.74 -4.18
N ILE A 22 -5.78 14.74 -4.99
CA ILE A 22 -5.71 14.87 -6.45
C ILE A 22 -7.12 14.79 -7.04
N PRO A 23 -7.61 15.82 -7.74
CA PRO A 23 -8.93 15.79 -8.36
C PRO A 23 -9.07 14.61 -9.34
N GLY A 24 -10.12 13.83 -9.15
CA GLY A 24 -10.41 12.66 -10.01
C GLY A 24 -9.55 11.42 -9.72
N LEU A 25 -8.66 11.43 -8.71
CA LEU A 25 -8.01 10.24 -8.20
C LEU A 25 -8.89 9.57 -7.14
N GLN A 26 -9.22 8.31 -7.36
CA GLN A 26 -9.92 7.47 -6.41
C GLN A 26 -8.99 6.34 -5.95
N LEU A 27 -8.67 6.30 -4.65
CA LEU A 27 -8.03 5.16 -4.01
C LEU A 27 -9.08 4.10 -3.69
N LEU A 28 -8.81 2.86 -4.07
CA LEU A 28 -9.64 1.70 -3.75
C LEU A 28 -8.89 0.80 -2.75
N PRO A 29 -9.54 0.26 -1.71
CA PRO A 29 -8.87 -0.66 -0.79
C PRO A 29 -8.55 -1.99 -1.49
N VAL A 30 -7.39 -2.57 -1.20
CA VAL A 30 -7.02 -3.90 -1.71
C VAL A 30 -7.99 -5.00 -1.26
N SER A 31 -8.68 -4.82 -0.13
CA SER A 31 -9.70 -5.76 0.38
C SER A 31 -10.92 -5.92 -0.54
N ALA A 32 -11.13 -5.02 -1.50
CA ALA A 32 -12.17 -5.15 -2.51
C ALA A 32 -11.78 -6.08 -3.67
N PHE A 33 -10.57 -6.64 -3.67
CA PHE A 33 -10.00 -7.44 -4.75
C PHE A 33 -9.46 -8.77 -4.23
N GLN A 34 -9.38 -9.77 -5.12
CA GLN A 34 -8.75 -11.06 -4.83
C GLN A 34 -7.22 -10.96 -4.96
N VAL A 35 -6.59 -10.35 -3.96
CA VAL A 35 -5.12 -10.25 -3.89
C VAL A 35 -4.62 -11.15 -2.76
N PRO A 36 -3.61 -12.00 -3.02
CA PRO A 36 -3.03 -12.84 -1.97
C PRO A 36 -2.44 -11.97 -0.86
N GLU A 37 -2.32 -12.54 0.34
CA GLU A 37 -1.53 -11.88 1.38
C GLU A 37 -0.08 -11.76 0.93
N VAL A 38 0.51 -10.60 1.24
CA VAL A 38 1.89 -10.29 0.91
C VAL A 38 2.69 -10.47 2.19
N GLU A 39 3.60 -11.42 2.18
CA GLU A 39 4.60 -11.55 3.23
C GLU A 39 5.58 -10.38 3.14
N GLU A 40 5.76 -9.67 4.25
CA GLU A 40 6.64 -8.50 4.39
C GLU A 40 8.00 -8.96 4.96
N ASP A 41 8.78 -9.63 4.12
CA ASP A 41 10.08 -10.26 4.44
C ASP A 41 11.28 -9.42 3.97
N GLY A 42 11.04 -8.18 3.52
CA GLY A 42 12.09 -7.28 3.09
C GLY A 42 12.82 -6.66 4.27
N ASP A 43 14.13 -6.45 4.11
CA ASP A 43 14.99 -5.82 5.12
C ASP A 43 14.71 -4.32 5.31
N THR A 44 13.88 -3.71 4.47
CA THR A 44 13.54 -2.28 4.53
C THR A 44 12.06 -2.03 4.24
N PHE A 45 11.53 -0.92 4.77
CA PHE A 45 10.17 -0.47 4.47
C PHE A 45 9.95 -0.28 2.96
N GLU A 46 10.94 0.25 2.25
CA GLU A 46 10.87 0.41 0.80
C GLU A 46 10.69 -0.93 0.08
N ALA A 47 11.44 -1.96 0.47
CA ALA A 47 11.35 -3.29 -0.13
C ALA A 47 9.94 -3.88 0.04
N ASN A 48 9.38 -3.78 1.24
CA ASN A 48 8.03 -4.24 1.55
C ASN A 48 6.95 -3.45 0.80
N ALA A 49 7.07 -2.11 0.75
CA ALA A 49 6.15 -1.26 0.00
C ALA A 49 6.16 -1.63 -1.50
N VAL A 50 7.34 -1.77 -2.12
CA VAL A 50 7.48 -2.16 -3.52
C VAL A 50 6.89 -3.56 -3.76
N LYS A 51 7.13 -4.52 -2.87
CA LYS A 51 6.59 -5.88 -2.96
C LYS A 51 5.05 -5.87 -2.93
N LYS A 52 4.45 -5.15 -1.98
CA LYS A 52 2.99 -4.95 -1.88
C LYS A 52 2.38 -4.35 -3.13
N ALA A 53 2.94 -3.25 -3.64
CA ALA A 53 2.45 -2.59 -4.85
C ALA A 53 2.53 -3.50 -6.07
N ARG A 54 3.67 -4.19 -6.27
CA ARG A 54 3.88 -5.08 -7.42
C ARG A 54 2.92 -6.26 -7.42
N ILE A 55 2.74 -6.93 -6.29
CA ILE A 55 1.83 -8.07 -6.20
C ILE A 55 0.40 -7.62 -6.46
N THR A 56 -0.03 -6.52 -5.82
CA THR A 56 -1.37 -5.96 -6.03
C THR A 56 -1.62 -5.59 -7.50
N ALA A 57 -0.66 -4.91 -8.14
CA ALA A 57 -0.79 -4.55 -9.55
C ALA A 57 -0.87 -5.78 -10.46
N LYS A 58 -0.03 -6.80 -10.22
CA LYS A 58 -0.04 -8.04 -11.01
C LYS A 58 -1.35 -8.83 -10.82
N SER A 59 -1.85 -8.92 -9.59
CA SER A 59 -3.07 -9.69 -9.29
C SER A 59 -4.35 -9.03 -9.80
N THR A 60 -4.36 -7.71 -9.94
CA THR A 60 -5.58 -6.95 -10.26
C THR A 60 -5.59 -6.35 -11.66
N GLY A 61 -4.43 -6.20 -12.32
CA GLY A 61 -4.30 -5.50 -13.60
C GLY A 61 -4.49 -3.97 -13.48
N HIS A 62 -4.55 -3.43 -12.26
CA HIS A 62 -4.70 -2.00 -11.99
C HIS A 62 -3.39 -1.39 -11.50
N TRP A 63 -3.28 -0.07 -11.62
CA TRP A 63 -2.24 0.69 -10.92
C TRP A 63 -2.41 0.50 -9.41
N ALA A 64 -1.31 0.28 -8.70
CA ALA A 64 -1.29 0.09 -7.26
C ALA A 64 -0.31 1.05 -6.59
N LEU A 65 -0.72 1.58 -5.45
CA LEU A 65 0.09 2.37 -4.51
C LEU A 65 0.24 1.55 -3.23
N ALA A 66 1.42 1.54 -2.63
CA ALA A 66 1.65 0.92 -1.33
C ALA A 66 2.41 1.88 -0.42
N ASP A 67 2.24 1.66 0.88
CA ASP A 67 2.99 2.30 1.94
C ASP A 67 3.43 1.22 2.92
N ASP A 68 4.64 1.35 3.44
CA ASP A 68 5.13 0.57 4.57
C ASP A 68 5.75 1.51 5.59
N SER A 69 5.37 1.32 6.85
CA SER A 69 5.73 2.22 7.94
C SER A 69 5.92 1.43 9.21
N GLY A 70 6.82 1.90 10.07
CA GLY A 70 7.14 1.30 11.34
C GLY A 70 7.81 2.30 12.28
N LEU A 71 8.30 1.80 13.41
CA LEU A 71 9.05 2.57 14.38
C LEU A 71 10.50 2.05 14.40
N GLU A 72 11.45 2.95 14.15
CA GLU A 72 12.87 2.68 14.32
C GLU A 72 13.35 3.32 15.62
N VAL A 73 14.07 2.55 16.44
CA VAL A 73 14.61 3.00 17.73
C VAL A 73 16.09 2.76 17.73
N TYR A 74 16.87 3.82 17.54
CA TYR A 74 18.33 3.77 17.43
C TYR A 74 19.04 3.02 18.57
N ALA A 75 18.46 2.98 19.78
CA ALA A 75 19.03 2.27 20.92
C ALA A 75 18.80 0.75 20.92
N LEU A 76 18.01 0.22 19.97
CA LEU A 76 17.68 -1.20 19.82
C LEU A 76 18.40 -1.85 18.62
N ASP A 77 19.23 -1.09 17.92
CA ASP A 77 20.10 -1.55 16.82
C ASP A 77 21.51 -1.91 17.33
#